data_AF-A0A947ZW86-F1
#
_entry.id   AF-A0A947ZW86-F1
#
_cell.length_a   1.000
_cell.length_b   1.000
_cell.length_c   1.000
_cell.angle_alpha   90.00
_cell.angle_beta   90.00
_cell.angle_gamma   90.00
#
_symmetry.space_group_name_H-M   'P 1'
#
loop_
_entity.id
_entity.type
_entity.pdbx_description
1 polymer ?
#
loop_
_entity_poly.entity_id
_entity_poly.type
_entity_poly.pdbx_seq_one_letter_code
_entity_poly.pdbx_strand_id
1 'polypeptide(L)'
;MASLDLYKIATEIEPNISYIVDMRNAQEHPNENKKLLIKNIAILPNEEMQKPTIQYNNEGPFDIITEFNEIVAFLVDSFEVFTLHCLMEYLSPKYKCKIISVPQEYVDPKCPIKYRVTINLPFK
;
A
#
# COMPACT_ATOMS: atom_id res chain seq x y z
N MET A 1 13.41 -17.19 -13.79
CA MET A 1 12.10 -17.55 -13.22
C MET A 1 11.59 -16.47 -12.28
N ALA A 2 12.46 -15.84 -11.47
CA ALA A 2 12.07 -14.79 -10.53
C ALA A 2 11.78 -13.38 -11.16
N SER A 3 12.29 -13.05 -12.36
CA SER A 3 11.87 -11.83 -13.08
C SER A 3 10.39 -11.81 -13.48
N LEU A 4 9.75 -12.98 -13.64
CA LEU A 4 8.32 -13.09 -13.95
C LEU A 4 7.46 -12.74 -12.73
N ASP A 5 7.97 -12.99 -11.52
CA ASP A 5 7.27 -12.73 -10.26
C ASP A 5 7.24 -11.23 -9.95
N LEU A 6 8.35 -10.51 -10.17
CA LEU A 6 8.41 -9.05 -10.00
C LEU A 6 7.47 -8.31 -10.96
N TYR A 7 7.42 -8.71 -12.23
CA TYR A 7 6.50 -8.12 -13.20
C TYR A 7 5.04 -8.36 -12.81
N LYS A 8 4.73 -9.58 -12.34
CA LYS A 8 3.39 -9.92 -11.87
C LYS A 8 2.98 -9.06 -10.67
N ILE A 9 3.85 -8.94 -9.66
CA ILE A 9 3.61 -8.09 -8.49
C ILE A 9 3.39 -6.63 -8.91
N ALA A 10 4.26 -6.11 -9.78
CA ALA A 10 4.14 -4.75 -10.28
C ALA A 10 2.79 -4.51 -11.00
N THR A 11 2.33 -5.48 -11.78
CA THR A 11 1.05 -5.41 -12.50
C THR A 11 -0.15 -5.49 -11.55
N GLU A 12 -0.05 -6.26 -10.46
CA GLU A 12 -1.10 -6.38 -9.44
C GLU A 12 -1.26 -5.09 -8.62
N ILE A 13 -0.17 -4.38 -8.32
CA ILE A 13 -0.21 -3.13 -7.53
C ILE A 13 -0.50 -1.88 -8.37
N GLU A 14 -0.25 -1.91 -9.68
CA GLU A 14 -0.32 -0.75 -10.57
C GLU A 14 -1.67 -0.02 -10.51
N PRO A 15 -2.84 -0.68 -10.53
CA PRO A 15 -4.13 0.03 -10.51
C PRO A 15 -4.32 0.91 -9.27
N ASN A 16 -3.92 0.40 -8.10
CA ASN A 16 -4.04 1.12 -6.83
C ASN A 16 -3.05 2.29 -6.75
N ILE A 17 -1.82 2.11 -7.26
CA ILE A 17 -0.84 3.20 -7.35
C ILE A 17 -1.35 4.29 -8.31
N SER A 18 -1.90 3.90 -9.45
CA SER A 18 -2.48 4.81 -10.44
C SER A 18 -3.65 5.60 -9.84
N TYR A 19 -4.54 4.96 -9.08
CA TYR A 19 -5.62 5.64 -8.33
C TYR A 19 -5.06 6.69 -7.35
N ILE A 20 -4.06 6.34 -6.54
CA ILE A 20 -3.44 7.27 -5.57
C ILE A 20 -2.79 8.46 -6.28
N VAL A 21 -2.06 8.21 -7.38
CA VAL A 21 -1.42 9.25 -8.19
C VAL A 21 -2.49 10.18 -8.78
N ASP A 22 -3.58 9.61 -9.27
CA ASP A 22 -4.67 10.37 -9.87
C ASP A 22 -5.43 11.22 -8.85
N MET A 23 -5.62 10.73 -7.62
CA MET A 23 -6.12 11.51 -6.49
C MET A 23 -5.19 12.68 -6.16
N ARG A 24 -3.87 12.45 -6.03
CA ARG A 24 -2.89 13.52 -5.79
C ARG A 24 -2.92 14.55 -6.91
N ASN A 25 -2.93 14.10 -8.15
CA ASN A 25 -2.98 14.98 -9.31
C ASN A 25 -4.27 15.81 -9.33
N ALA A 26 -5.42 15.25 -8.94
CA ALA A 26 -6.68 16.00 -8.85
C ALA A 26 -6.68 17.01 -7.69
N GLN A 27 -5.94 16.75 -6.62
CA GLN A 27 -5.73 17.70 -5.53
C GLN A 27 -4.85 18.87 -5.97
N GLU A 28 -3.75 18.60 -6.67
CA GLU A 28 -2.77 19.62 -7.10
C GLU A 28 -3.22 20.39 -8.36
N HIS A 29 -3.93 19.71 -9.27
CA HIS A 29 -4.30 20.18 -10.60
C HIS A 29 -5.76 19.82 -10.94
N PRO A 30 -6.75 20.40 -10.23
CA PRO A 30 -8.16 20.10 -10.46
C PRO A 30 -8.58 20.51 -11.88
N ASN A 31 -9.36 19.66 -12.55
CA ASN A 31 -9.98 19.96 -13.84
C ASN A 31 -11.41 19.40 -13.91
N GLU A 32 -12.13 19.69 -15.00
CA GLU A 32 -13.53 19.29 -15.15
C GLU A 32 -13.77 17.78 -15.09
N ASN A 33 -12.76 16.98 -15.49
CA ASN A 33 -12.82 15.51 -15.60
C ASN A 33 -12.14 14.77 -14.43
N LYS A 34 -11.45 15.49 -13.54
CA LYS A 34 -10.73 14.94 -12.37
C LYS A 34 -11.02 15.82 -11.17
N LYS A 35 -12.06 15.45 -10.41
CA LYS A 35 -12.50 16.19 -9.22
C LYS A 35 -12.30 15.35 -7.97
N LEU A 36 -11.45 15.87 -7.08
CA LEU A 36 -11.36 15.44 -5.70
C LEU A 36 -12.27 16.34 -4.86
N LEU A 37 -13.28 15.76 -4.21
CA LEU A 37 -14.18 16.46 -3.32
C LEU A 37 -13.86 16.07 -1.89
N ILE A 38 -13.48 17.06 -1.08
CA ILE A 38 -13.29 16.89 0.36
C ILE A 38 -14.41 17.66 1.06
N LYS A 39 -15.25 16.95 1.82
CA LYS A 39 -16.27 17.57 2.67
C LYS A 39 -15.80 17.53 4.11
N ASN A 40 -15.76 18.70 4.74
CA ASN A 40 -15.33 18.83 6.13
C ASN A 40 -16.46 18.43 7.10
N ILE A 41 -16.18 18.47 8.39
CA ILE A 41 -17.14 18.25 9.47
C ILE A 41 -18.34 19.18 9.30
N ALA A 42 -19.54 18.62 9.38
CA ALA A 42 -20.79 19.36 9.30
C ALA A 42 -21.79 18.82 10.33
N ILE A 43 -22.71 19.68 10.80
CA ILE A 43 -23.86 19.23 11.58
C ILE A 43 -24.98 18.89 10.59
N LEU A 44 -25.50 17.67 10.69
CA LEU A 44 -26.59 17.18 9.87
C LEU A 44 -27.95 17.64 10.42
N PRO A 45 -29.04 17.64 9.62
CA PRO A 45 -30.36 18.08 10.07
C PRO A 45 -30.94 17.29 11.27
N ASN A 46 -30.40 16.10 11.54
CA ASN A 46 -30.72 15.26 12.69
C ASN A 46 -29.84 15.53 13.92
N GLU A 47 -29.10 16.65 13.93
CA GLU A 47 -28.14 17.02 14.99
C GLU A 47 -26.92 16.09 15.12
N GLU A 48 -26.73 15.16 14.18
CA GLU A 48 -25.52 14.33 14.14
C GLU A 48 -24.34 15.07 13.51
N MET A 49 -23.12 14.69 13.91
CA MET A 49 -21.90 15.21 13.32
C MET A 49 -21.46 14.33 12.16
N GLN A 50 -21.38 14.91 10.97
CA GLN A 50 -20.78 14.28 9.79
C GLN A 50 -19.25 14.27 9.93
N LYS A 51 -18.63 13.10 9.78
CA LYS A 51 -17.17 12.97 9.69
C LYS A 51 -16.65 13.56 8.36
N PRO A 52 -15.39 14.01 8.30
CA PRO A 52 -14.82 14.46 7.04
C PRO A 52 -14.79 13.31 6.02
N THR A 53 -15.16 13.60 4.79
CA THR A 53 -15.22 12.61 3.71
C THR A 53 -14.42 13.04 2.50
N ILE A 54 -13.92 12.05 1.76
CA ILE A 54 -13.20 12.21 0.50
C ILE A 54 -13.95 11.45 -0.59
N GLN A 55 -13.98 12.03 -1.80
CA GLN A 55 -14.61 11.43 -2.96
C GLN A 55 -13.76 11.77 -4.20
N TYR A 56 -13.41 10.77 -5.01
CA TYR A 56 -12.66 10.93 -6.25
C TYR A 56 -13.50 10.42 -7.43
N ASN A 57 -13.78 11.27 -8.42
CA ASN A 57 -14.41 10.86 -9.69
C ASN A 57 -15.59 9.86 -9.59
N ASN A 58 -16.65 10.26 -8.87
CA ASN A 58 -17.85 9.47 -8.57
C ASN A 58 -17.65 8.27 -7.62
N GLU A 59 -16.42 7.93 -7.23
CA GLU A 59 -16.14 6.93 -6.20
C GLU A 59 -16.13 7.58 -4.81
N GLY A 60 -16.81 6.95 -3.87
CA GLY A 60 -17.07 7.49 -2.52
C GLY A 60 -18.49 8.04 -2.37
N PRO A 61 -18.78 8.82 -1.31
CA PRO A 61 -17.84 9.36 -0.31
C PRO A 61 -17.33 8.30 0.68
N PHE A 62 -16.03 8.37 1.00
CA PHE A 62 -15.38 7.56 2.02
C PHE A 62 -14.98 8.41 3.23
N ASP A 63 -14.89 7.79 4.41
CA ASP A 63 -14.31 8.44 5.58
C ASP A 63 -12.83 8.73 5.32
N ILE A 64 -12.41 9.98 5.49
CA ILE A 64 -11.06 10.41 5.11
C ILE A 64 -9.96 9.68 5.91
N ILE A 65 -10.22 9.36 7.18
CA ILE A 65 -9.24 8.73 8.06
C ILE A 65 -9.09 7.26 7.66
N THR A 66 -10.20 6.57 7.43
CA THR A 66 -10.19 5.19 6.94
C THR A 66 -9.46 5.09 5.61
N GLU A 67 -9.83 5.92 4.62
CA GLU A 67 -9.22 5.89 3.29
C GLU A 67 -7.71 6.10 3.34
N PHE A 68 -7.23 7.13 4.07
CA PHE A 68 -5.79 7.37 4.15
C PHE A 68 -5.02 6.30 4.93
N ASN A 69 -5.62 5.71 5.96
CA ASN A 69 -5.00 4.58 6.67
C ASN A 69 -4.83 3.36 5.75
N GLU A 70 -5.84 3.07 4.92
CA GLU A 70 -5.79 1.99 3.95
C GLU A 70 -4.74 2.26 2.86
N ILE A 71 -4.69 3.48 2.33
CA ILE A 71 -3.65 3.90 1.36
C ILE A 71 -2.25 3.75 1.96
N VAL A 72 -2.02 4.22 3.19
CA VAL A 72 -0.71 4.12 3.84
C VAL A 72 -0.34 2.66 4.07
N ALA A 73 -1.27 1.83 4.56
CA ALA A 73 -1.03 0.41 4.77
C ALA A 73 -0.68 -0.30 3.44
N PHE A 74 -1.43 0.00 2.38
CA PHE A 74 -1.17 -0.53 1.04
C PHE A 74 0.22 -0.14 0.52
N LEU A 75 0.61 1.14 0.66
CA LEU A 75 1.92 1.63 0.19
C LEU A 75 3.08 0.97 0.94
N VAL A 76 2.95 0.84 2.27
CA VAL A 76 3.97 0.17 3.10
C VAL A 76 4.09 -1.30 2.69
N ASP A 77 2.97 -2.01 2.59
CA ASP A 77 2.95 -3.42 2.23
C ASP A 77 3.52 -3.66 0.83
N SER A 78 3.13 -2.82 -0.14
CA SER A 78 3.64 -2.89 -1.51
C SER A 78 5.14 -2.63 -1.57
N PHE A 79 5.63 -1.63 -0.82
CA PHE A 79 7.06 -1.32 -0.74
C PHE A 79 7.86 -2.47 -0.14
N GLU A 80 7.40 -3.04 0.97
CA GLU A 80 8.05 -4.17 1.63
C GLU A 80 8.12 -5.39 0.70
N VAL A 81 6.98 -5.78 0.12
CA VAL A 81 6.90 -6.92 -0.79
C VAL A 81 7.81 -6.71 -2.00
N PHE A 82 7.77 -5.55 -2.63
CA PHE A 82 8.60 -5.25 -3.80
C PHE A 82 10.09 -5.27 -3.47
N THR A 83 10.48 -4.65 -2.35
CA THR A 83 11.88 -4.63 -1.87
C THR A 83 12.40 -6.04 -1.62
N LEU A 84 11.60 -6.90 -0.98
CA LEU A 84 11.97 -8.28 -0.72
C LEU A 84 12.16 -9.09 -1.99
N HIS A 85 11.30 -8.91 -2.99
CA HIS A 85 11.42 -9.60 -4.27
C HIS A 85 12.63 -9.10 -5.08
N CYS A 86 12.93 -7.79 -5.06
CA CYS A 86 14.16 -7.26 -5.65
C CYS A 86 15.41 -7.84 -4.96
N LEU A 87 15.40 -7.94 -3.63
CA LEU A 87 16.49 -8.55 -2.88
C LEU A 87 16.66 -10.04 -3.25
N MET A 88 15.55 -10.78 -3.36
CA MET A 88 15.58 -12.17 -3.79
C MET A 88 16.12 -12.32 -5.21
N GLU A 89 15.67 -11.51 -6.17
CA GLU A 89 16.17 -11.54 -7.55
C GLU A 89 17.69 -11.34 -7.56
N TYR A 90 18.18 -10.36 -6.80
CA TYR A 90 19.61 -10.07 -6.71
C TYR A 90 20.43 -11.20 -6.06
N LEU A 91 19.90 -11.85 -5.03
CA LEU A 91 20.61 -12.90 -4.28
C LEU A 91 20.48 -14.29 -4.89
N SER A 92 19.37 -14.58 -5.59
CA SER A 92 19.02 -15.91 -6.11
C SER A 92 20.08 -16.59 -6.99
N PRO A 93 20.92 -15.87 -7.77
CA PRO A 93 21.96 -16.52 -8.57
C PRO A 93 23.08 -17.12 -7.71
N LYS A 94 23.25 -16.63 -6.48
CA LYS A 94 24.37 -16.99 -5.58
C LYS A 94 23.92 -17.73 -4.33
N TYR A 95 22.70 -17.48 -3.85
CA TYR A 95 22.23 -17.98 -2.57
C TYR A 95 20.79 -18.50 -2.69
N LYS A 96 20.47 -19.56 -1.95
CA LYS A 96 19.08 -19.99 -1.78
C LYS A 96 18.44 -19.12 -0.71
N CYS A 97 17.46 -18.31 -1.11
CA CYS A 97 16.71 -17.43 -0.22
C CYS A 97 15.31 -18.01 0.05
N LYS A 98 14.80 -17.82 1.27
CA LYS A 98 13.43 -18.11 1.66
C LYS A 98 12.85 -16.93 2.42
N ILE A 99 11.70 -16.43 1.99
CA ILE A 99 10.92 -15.44 2.73
C ILE A 99 9.85 -16.18 3.55
N ILE A 100 9.66 -15.74 4.79
CA ILE A 100 8.61 -16.23 5.67
C ILE A 100 7.89 -15.01 6.26
N SER A 101 6.57 -14.93 6.07
CA SER A 101 5.74 -13.98 6.83
C SER A 101 5.67 -14.44 8.28
N VAL A 102 5.92 -13.52 9.21
CA VAL A 102 5.78 -13.79 10.65
C VAL A 102 4.29 -13.68 10.99
N PRO A 103 3.66 -14.72 11.56
CA PRO A 103 2.27 -14.61 12.01
C PRO A 103 2.13 -13.53 13.09
N GLN A 104 1.01 -12.82 13.10
CA GLN A 104 0.79 -11.64 13.93
C GLN A 104 0.98 -11.93 15.42
N GLU A 105 0.58 -13.13 15.87
CA GLU A 105 0.72 -13.62 17.24
C GLU A 105 2.18 -13.78 17.70
N TYR A 106 3.15 -13.80 16.77
CA TYR A 106 4.58 -13.92 17.06
C TYR A 106 5.37 -12.63 16.81
N VAL A 107 4.71 -11.53 16.45
CA VAL A 107 5.35 -10.23 16.21
C VAL A 107 5.68 -9.58 17.56
N ASP A 108 6.95 -9.28 17.79
CA ASP A 108 7.38 -8.50 18.98
C ASP A 108 6.94 -7.04 18.82
N PRO A 109 6.10 -6.49 19.72
CA PRO A 109 5.68 -5.09 19.63
C PRO A 109 6.84 -4.08 19.72
N LYS A 110 7.97 -4.47 20.34
CA LYS A 110 9.17 -3.63 20.43
C LYS A 110 10.05 -3.71 19.18
N CYS A 111 9.85 -4.73 18.34
CA CYS A 111 10.57 -4.96 17.10
C CYS A 111 9.65 -5.68 16.09
N PRO A 112 8.71 -4.94 15.47
CA PRO A 112 7.63 -5.54 14.69
C PRO A 112 8.13 -6.01 13.31
N ILE A 113 8.77 -7.19 13.28
CA ILE A 113 9.25 -7.80 12.04
C ILE A 113 8.10 -8.54 11.37
N LYS A 114 7.63 -8.04 10.22
CA LYS A 114 6.58 -8.68 9.41
C LYS A 114 7.10 -9.81 8.52
N TYR A 115 8.30 -9.65 7.96
CA TYR A 115 8.91 -10.63 7.06
C TYR A 115 10.31 -11.02 7.51
N ARG A 116 10.61 -12.32 7.52
CA ARG A 116 11.95 -12.86 7.77
C ARG A 116 12.53 -13.44 6.48
N VAL A 117 13.72 -12.98 6.11
CA VAL A 117 14.49 -13.54 5.00
C VAL A 117 15.56 -14.46 5.56
N THR A 118 15.58 -15.71 5.10
CA THR A 118 16.62 -16.70 5.40
C THR A 118 17.47 -16.90 4.16
N ILE A 119 18.79 -16.75 4.29
CA ILE A 119 19.77 -16.92 3.22
C ILE A 119 20.65 -18.11 3.58
N ASN A 120 20.66 -19.14 2.73
CA ASN A 120 21.59 -20.25 2.88
C ASN A 120 22.93 -19.87 2.27
N LEU A 121 23.93 -19.66 3.13
CA LEU A 121 25.30 -19.40 2.72
C LEU A 121 25.97 -20.73 2.32
N PRO A 122 26.73 -20.78 1.21
CA PRO A 122 27.63 -21.89 0.97
C PRO A 122 28.73 -21.83 2.04
N PHE A 123 28.74 -22.79 2.97
CA PHE A 123 29.86 -22.95 3.89
C PHE A 123 31.12 -23.26 3.04
N LYS A 124 32.20 -22.51 3.30
CA LYS A 124 33.55 -22.87 2.84
C LYS A 124 34.11 -23.97 3.73
#